data_AF-A0A380JF67-F1
#
_entry.id   AF-A0A380JF67-F1
#
_cell.length_a   1.000
_cell.length_b   1.000
_cell.length_c   1.000
_cell.angle_alpha   90.00
_cell.angle_beta   90.00
_cell.angle_gamma   90.00
#
_symmetry.space_group_name_H-M   'P 1'
#
loop_
_entity.id
_entity.type
_entity.pdbx_description
1 polymer ?
#
loop_
_entity_poly.entity_id
_entity_poly.type
_entity_poly.pdbx_seq_one_letter_code
_entity_poly.pdbx_strand_id
1 'polypeptide(L)'
;MAREKDFDRAFETNETDCLAWSERIHTKLGVTLGQILLAAVLVFCLLGFLGYSIYSVEGVPYFAKQHLQLEKGKEPHHWTYQEFDSLKLSSDEHETSGYLADKIAQRFGKAEIDTSVNDLTMTYSPSSKSYGGNPFTEVTLTFWRAKGKYYLSRKEAENIQDGKNFRLQEKTSVTDEAAYESLNVGNFDDGEGGDTYQSVVKQFGFPQSNHIDVINNGHTNLTIDYRWNEGNHYYDQELTFSKHKDGHYYLKSRR
;
A
#
# COMPACT_ATOMS: atom_id res chain seq x y z
N MET A 1 51.02 -10.61 87.87
CA MET A 1 49.69 -10.18 88.32
C MET A 1 49.39 -8.80 87.73
N ALA A 2 49.19 -8.73 86.40
CA ALA A 2 48.89 -7.49 85.65
C ALA A 2 48.56 -7.82 84.18
N ARG A 3 47.49 -8.61 83.93
CA ARG A 3 47.04 -8.87 82.56
C ARG A 3 45.61 -9.44 82.52
N GLU A 4 44.67 -8.79 83.19
CA GLU A 4 43.27 -9.28 83.21
C GLU A 4 42.22 -8.18 83.44
N LYS A 5 42.54 -6.90 83.14
CA LYS A 5 41.59 -5.78 83.30
C LYS A 5 41.33 -4.91 82.07
N ASP A 6 41.96 -5.20 80.93
CA ASP A 6 41.82 -4.38 79.72
C ASP A 6 40.88 -4.96 78.66
N PHE A 7 40.35 -6.18 78.85
CA PHE A 7 39.48 -6.81 77.85
C PHE A 7 38.00 -6.45 77.99
N ASP A 8 37.52 -6.14 79.21
CA ASP A 8 36.08 -5.89 79.42
C ASP A 8 35.64 -4.47 79.01
N ARG A 9 36.55 -3.50 78.94
CA ARG A 9 36.22 -2.11 78.54
C ARG A 9 36.15 -1.93 77.02
N ALA A 10 36.74 -2.84 76.23
CA ALA A 10 36.75 -2.75 74.78
C ALA A 10 35.49 -3.35 74.11
N PHE A 11 34.66 -4.07 74.87
CA PHE A 11 33.47 -4.74 74.34
C PHE A 11 32.19 -3.91 74.47
N GLU A 12 32.07 -3.06 75.50
CA GLU A 12 30.87 -2.24 75.71
C GLU A 12 30.78 -1.00 74.79
N THR A 13 31.89 -0.53 74.21
CA THR A 13 31.88 0.66 73.34
C THR A 13 31.56 0.37 71.87
N ASN A 14 31.47 -0.90 71.46
CA ASN A 14 31.24 -1.28 70.06
C ASN A 14 29.76 -1.58 69.74
N GLU A 15 28.94 -1.94 70.74
CA GLU A 15 27.52 -2.24 70.50
C GLU A 15 26.64 -0.98 70.36
N THR A 16 27.00 0.12 71.03
CA THR A 16 26.21 1.37 70.97
C THR A 16 26.40 2.17 69.68
N ASP A 17 27.54 2.01 68.98
CA ASP A 17 27.81 2.72 67.73
C ASP A 17 27.20 2.04 66.49
N CYS A 18 27.04 0.70 66.51
CA CYS A 18 26.42 -0.02 65.40
C CYS A 18 24.92 0.24 65.29
N LEU A 19 24.22 0.44 66.41
CA LEU A 19 22.78 0.75 66.43
C LEU A 19 22.50 2.19 65.96
N ALA A 20 23.36 3.15 66.28
CA ALA A 20 23.23 4.54 65.82
C ALA A 20 23.53 4.71 64.31
N TRP A 21 24.30 3.80 63.71
CA TRP A 21 24.60 3.82 62.27
C TRP A 21 23.42 3.31 61.43
N SER A 22 22.73 2.28 61.92
CA SER A 22 21.51 1.71 61.33
C SER A 22 20.38 2.75 61.22
N GLU A 23 20.09 3.48 62.31
CA GLU A 23 19.01 4.48 62.33
C GLU A 23 19.29 5.71 61.44
N ARG A 24 20.57 6.06 61.23
CA ARG A 24 20.98 7.16 60.35
C ARG A 24 20.94 6.83 58.85
N ILE A 25 21.03 5.56 58.48
CA ILE A 25 20.93 5.13 57.07
C ILE A 25 19.46 5.10 56.63
N HIS A 26 18.55 4.65 57.51
CA HIS A 26 17.11 4.65 57.24
C HIS A 26 16.49 6.06 57.07
N THR A 27 17.11 7.09 57.65
CA THR A 27 16.62 8.47 57.57
C THR A 27 17.21 9.28 56.41
N LYS A 28 18.35 8.87 55.82
CA LYS A 28 18.95 9.56 54.65
C LYS A 28 18.61 8.95 53.30
N LEU A 29 18.18 7.69 53.26
CA LEU A 29 17.65 7.04 52.07
C LEU A 29 16.13 6.89 52.25
N GLY A 30 15.42 8.02 52.26
CA GLY A 30 13.96 8.10 52.29
C GLY A 30 13.31 7.62 50.99
N VAL A 31 13.76 6.49 50.46
CA VAL A 31 13.05 5.73 49.44
C VAL A 31 12.60 4.45 50.12
N THR A 32 11.39 4.49 50.64
CA THR A 32 10.75 3.30 51.23
C THR A 32 10.70 2.20 50.17
N LEU A 33 10.84 0.94 50.57
CA LEU A 33 10.73 -0.22 49.66
C LEU A 33 9.47 -0.14 48.76
N GLY A 34 8.40 0.47 49.29
CA GLY A 34 7.16 0.77 48.57
C GLY A 34 7.33 1.75 47.39
N GLN A 35 8.20 2.75 47.48
CA GLN A 35 8.49 3.66 46.37
C GLN A 35 9.30 2.99 45.26
N ILE A 36 10.21 2.07 45.60
CA ILE A 36 10.95 1.26 44.61
C ILE A 36 10.00 0.29 43.90
N LEU A 37 9.11 -0.36 44.64
CA LEU A 37 8.07 -1.23 44.08
C LEU A 37 7.11 -0.45 43.17
N LEU A 38 6.70 0.74 43.58
CA LEU A 38 5.82 1.61 42.76
C LEU A 38 6.52 2.05 41.47
N ALA A 39 7.80 2.44 41.54
CA ALA A 39 8.59 2.80 40.38
C ALA A 39 8.79 1.60 39.44
N ALA A 40 9.05 0.41 39.97
CA ALA A 40 9.16 -0.82 39.19
C ALA A 40 7.85 -1.17 38.48
N VAL A 41 6.70 -1.07 39.17
CA VAL A 41 5.38 -1.28 38.56
C VAL A 41 5.11 -0.26 37.46
N LEU A 42 5.42 1.02 37.68
CA LEU A 42 5.29 2.06 36.64
C LEU A 42 6.17 1.79 35.43
N VAL A 43 7.41 1.35 35.62
CA VAL A 43 8.31 0.95 34.52
C VAL A 43 7.76 -0.26 33.78
N PHE A 44 7.25 -1.28 34.48
CA PHE A 44 6.60 -2.42 33.84
C PHE A 44 5.32 -2.05 33.10
N CYS A 45 4.51 -1.13 33.62
CA CYS A 45 3.34 -0.59 32.94
C CYS A 45 3.74 0.23 31.71
N LEU A 46 4.78 1.05 31.79
CA LEU A 46 5.30 1.83 30.66
C LEU A 46 5.92 0.92 29.59
N LEU A 47 6.66 -0.12 29.98
CA LEU A 47 7.20 -1.13 29.06
C LEU A 47 6.08 -1.99 28.46
N GLY A 48 5.04 -2.30 29.24
CA GLY A 48 3.84 -2.97 28.75
C GLY A 48 3.04 -2.09 27.79
N PHE A 49 2.96 -0.78 28.04
CA PHE A 49 2.31 0.18 27.18
C PHE A 49 3.13 0.48 25.92
N LEU A 50 4.46 0.56 26.02
CA LEU A 50 5.38 0.63 24.88
C LEU A 50 5.31 -0.66 24.07
N GLY A 51 5.33 -1.82 24.73
CA GLY A 51 5.18 -3.13 24.12
C GLY A 51 3.84 -3.24 23.40
N TYR A 52 2.74 -2.83 24.04
CA TYR A 52 1.41 -2.77 23.44
C TYR A 52 1.33 -1.74 22.31
N SER A 53 1.99 -0.59 22.43
CA SER A 53 2.03 0.42 21.36
C SER A 53 2.82 -0.11 20.16
N ILE A 54 3.99 -0.70 20.37
CA ILE A 54 4.81 -1.36 19.34
C ILE A 54 4.04 -2.55 18.73
N TYR A 55 3.31 -3.32 19.54
CA TYR A 55 2.47 -4.44 19.10
C TYR A 55 1.22 -3.96 18.35
N SER A 56 0.60 -2.85 18.74
CA SER A 56 -0.50 -2.22 17.99
C SER A 56 -0.02 -1.61 16.65
N VAL A 57 1.27 -1.26 16.59
CA VAL A 57 2.03 -0.92 15.38
C VAL A 57 2.44 -2.19 14.60
N GLU A 58 1.72 -3.31 14.77
CA GLU A 58 1.82 -4.56 13.99
C GLU A 58 1.71 -4.39 12.46
N GLY A 59 1.47 -3.18 11.95
CA GLY A 59 1.65 -2.87 10.53
C GLY A 59 3.12 -2.92 10.09
N VAL A 60 4.05 -2.44 10.93
CA VAL A 60 5.48 -2.33 10.58
C VAL A 60 6.23 -3.69 10.54
N PRO A 61 6.06 -4.63 11.50
CA PRO A 61 6.72 -5.93 11.44
C PRO A 61 6.12 -6.90 10.39
N TYR A 62 4.86 -6.71 9.97
CA TYR A 62 4.25 -7.51 8.91
C TYR A 62 4.97 -7.29 7.57
N PHE A 63 5.26 -6.04 7.21
CA PHE A 63 5.92 -5.72 5.94
C PHE A 63 7.42 -5.97 5.95
N ALA A 64 8.13 -5.70 7.04
CA ALA A 64 9.54 -6.10 7.13
C ALA A 64 9.72 -7.61 6.90
N LYS A 65 8.75 -8.42 7.34
CA LYS A 65 8.73 -9.87 7.13
C LYS A 65 8.32 -10.28 5.70
N GLN A 66 7.41 -9.56 5.04
CA GLN A 66 7.04 -9.81 3.64
C GLN A 66 8.08 -9.29 2.62
N HIS A 67 8.71 -8.15 2.89
CA HIS A 67 9.78 -7.57 2.06
C HIS A 67 10.91 -8.59 1.90
N LEU A 68 11.33 -9.21 3.00
CA LEU A 68 12.33 -10.30 3.01
C LEU A 68 11.89 -11.59 2.28
N GLN A 69 10.58 -11.83 2.07
CA GLN A 69 10.08 -13.01 1.35
C GLN A 69 9.89 -12.80 -0.16
N LEU A 70 9.71 -11.56 -0.61
CA LEU A 70 9.53 -11.23 -2.02
C LEU A 70 10.87 -10.93 -2.74
N GLU A 71 11.94 -10.74 -1.98
CA GLU A 71 13.16 -10.10 -2.50
C GLU A 71 14.13 -10.96 -3.31
N LYS A 72 14.16 -12.30 -3.19
CA LYS A 72 15.25 -13.08 -3.83
C LYS A 72 14.80 -13.93 -5.02
N GLY A 73 15.07 -13.41 -6.23
CA GLY A 73 15.27 -14.20 -7.45
C GLY A 73 14.02 -14.59 -8.25
N LYS A 74 12.83 -14.10 -7.91
CA LYS A 74 11.62 -14.30 -8.73
C LYS A 74 11.38 -13.08 -9.60
N GLU A 75 11.20 -13.31 -10.89
CA GLU A 75 10.71 -12.30 -11.83
C GLU A 75 9.32 -11.80 -11.40
N PRO A 76 8.96 -10.54 -11.71
CA PRO A 76 7.61 -10.02 -11.55
C PRO A 76 6.58 -10.89 -12.30
N HIS A 77 5.37 -11.04 -11.73
CA HIS A 77 4.30 -11.78 -12.39
C HIS A 77 3.82 -11.07 -13.65
N HIS A 78 3.65 -11.84 -14.72
CA HIS A 78 3.11 -11.34 -15.98
C HIS A 78 1.59 -11.43 -15.93
N TRP A 79 0.94 -10.30 -15.67
CA TRP A 79 -0.51 -10.23 -15.49
C TRP A 79 -1.28 -10.46 -16.78
N THR A 80 -2.37 -11.21 -16.69
CA THR A 80 -3.41 -11.26 -17.74
C THR A 80 -4.60 -10.37 -17.37
N TYR A 81 -5.33 -9.87 -18.36
CA TYR A 81 -6.57 -9.11 -18.12
C TYR A 81 -7.57 -9.88 -17.25
N GLN A 82 -7.72 -11.19 -17.47
CA GLN A 82 -8.64 -12.02 -16.69
C GLN A 82 -8.23 -12.12 -15.21
N GLU A 83 -6.94 -12.23 -14.92
CA GLU A 83 -6.46 -12.22 -13.53
C GLU A 83 -6.75 -10.89 -12.85
N PHE A 84 -6.43 -9.78 -13.52
CA PHE A 84 -6.72 -8.42 -13.06
C PHE A 84 -8.22 -8.22 -12.80
N ASP A 85 -9.07 -8.55 -13.78
CA ASP A 85 -10.52 -8.36 -13.71
C ASP A 85 -11.15 -9.20 -12.58
N SER A 86 -10.63 -10.41 -12.35
CA SER A 86 -11.14 -11.32 -11.31
C SER A 86 -10.92 -10.86 -9.86
N LEU A 87 -10.04 -9.88 -9.62
CA LEU A 87 -9.78 -9.36 -8.28
C LEU A 87 -10.99 -8.59 -7.76
N LYS A 88 -11.45 -8.96 -6.56
CA LYS A 88 -12.55 -8.30 -5.87
C LYS A 88 -12.04 -7.18 -4.96
N LEU A 89 -12.69 -6.03 -5.06
CA LEU A 89 -12.43 -4.84 -4.25
C LEU A 89 -13.35 -4.81 -3.02
N SER A 90 -12.91 -4.15 -1.96
CA SER A 90 -13.75 -3.68 -0.86
C SER A 90 -14.59 -2.48 -1.31
N SER A 91 -15.83 -2.37 -0.82
CA SER A 91 -16.71 -1.24 -1.12
C SER A 91 -16.39 0.02 -0.32
N ASP A 92 -15.86 -0.13 0.90
CA ASP A 92 -15.42 0.98 1.76
C ASP A 92 -14.22 0.59 2.65
N GLU A 93 -13.64 1.59 3.35
CA GLU A 93 -12.43 1.47 4.18
C GLU A 93 -12.60 0.62 5.45
N HIS A 94 -13.84 0.32 5.85
CA HIS A 94 -14.15 -0.51 7.02
C HIS A 94 -14.53 -1.94 6.61
N GLU A 95 -14.79 -2.15 5.33
CA GLU A 95 -15.19 -3.42 4.77
C GLU A 95 -14.01 -4.39 4.54
N THR A 96 -14.32 -5.67 4.74
CA THR A 96 -13.36 -6.78 4.60
C THR A 96 -13.72 -7.71 3.45
N SER A 97 -14.38 -7.17 2.42
CA SER A 97 -14.96 -7.93 1.31
C SER A 97 -14.00 -8.09 0.12
N GLY A 98 -12.97 -7.24 0.02
CA GLY A 98 -11.90 -7.31 -0.98
C GLY A 98 -10.86 -8.41 -0.74
N TYR A 99 -9.98 -8.61 -1.72
CA TYR A 99 -8.90 -9.60 -1.62
C TYR A 99 -7.82 -9.16 -0.62
N LEU A 100 -7.27 -10.12 0.13
CA LEU A 100 -6.21 -9.83 1.08
C LEU A 100 -4.85 -9.69 0.39
N ALA A 101 -4.07 -8.71 0.82
CA ALA A 101 -2.70 -8.48 0.37
C ALA A 101 -1.80 -9.73 0.53
N ASP A 102 -1.92 -10.47 1.64
CA ASP A 102 -1.11 -11.68 1.89
C ASP A 102 -1.37 -12.77 0.83
N LYS A 103 -2.63 -12.93 0.42
CA LYS A 103 -3.04 -13.89 -0.61
C LYS A 103 -2.62 -13.44 -2.01
N ILE A 104 -2.70 -12.15 -2.31
CA ILE A 104 -2.21 -11.60 -3.57
C ILE A 104 -0.69 -11.80 -3.69
N ALA A 105 0.08 -11.43 -2.66
CA ALA A 105 1.52 -11.65 -2.64
C ALA A 105 1.91 -13.14 -2.72
N GLN A 106 1.17 -14.03 -2.05
CA GLN A 106 1.38 -15.49 -2.16
C GLN A 106 1.13 -16.01 -3.58
N ARG A 107 0.13 -15.47 -4.28
CA ARG A 107 -0.28 -15.93 -5.61
C ARG A 107 0.57 -15.36 -6.73
N PHE A 108 0.82 -14.06 -6.70
CA PHE A 108 1.46 -13.31 -7.80
C PHE A 108 2.92 -12.97 -7.52
N GLY A 109 3.47 -13.36 -6.36
CA GLY A 109 4.89 -13.20 -6.09
C GLY A 109 5.32 -11.74 -6.00
N LYS A 110 6.51 -11.45 -6.52
CA LYS A 110 7.26 -10.20 -6.30
C LYS A 110 6.51 -8.98 -6.83
N ALA A 111 6.36 -7.99 -5.95
CA ALA A 111 5.89 -6.64 -6.25
C ALA A 111 6.82 -5.62 -5.57
N GLU A 112 6.88 -4.41 -6.12
CA GLU A 112 7.30 -3.23 -5.37
C GLU A 112 6.21 -2.88 -4.35
N ILE A 113 6.62 -2.54 -3.13
CA ILE A 113 5.70 -2.30 -2.02
C ILE A 113 5.94 -0.89 -1.49
N ASP A 114 4.88 -0.08 -1.47
CA ASP A 114 4.83 1.18 -0.74
C ASP A 114 3.76 1.09 0.35
N THR A 115 4.05 1.65 1.53
CA THR A 115 3.17 1.53 2.70
C THR A 115 3.06 2.85 3.44
N SER A 116 1.82 3.19 3.79
CA SER A 116 1.50 4.26 4.73
C SER A 116 0.84 3.65 5.98
N VAL A 117 0.45 4.52 6.94
CA VAL A 117 -0.22 4.08 8.17
C VAL A 117 -1.55 3.37 7.88
N ASN A 118 -2.25 3.82 6.84
CA ASN A 118 -3.60 3.37 6.50
C ASN A 118 -3.64 2.48 5.25
N ASP A 119 -2.66 2.63 4.35
CA ASP A 119 -2.71 2.03 3.02
C ASP A 119 -1.45 1.23 2.71
N LEU A 120 -1.62 0.28 1.79
CA LEU A 120 -0.56 -0.49 1.18
C LEU A 120 -0.77 -0.41 -0.33
N THR A 121 0.31 -0.24 -1.08
CA THR A 121 0.32 -0.33 -2.53
C THR A 121 1.30 -1.42 -2.97
N MET A 122 0.85 -2.30 -3.87
CA MET A 122 1.68 -3.29 -4.54
C MET A 122 1.74 -2.99 -6.03
N THR A 123 2.93 -2.79 -6.56
CA THR A 123 3.15 -2.54 -8.00
C THR A 123 3.90 -3.71 -8.63
N TYR A 124 3.29 -4.30 -9.66
CA TYR A 124 3.83 -5.39 -10.45
C TYR A 124 4.27 -4.85 -11.81
N SER A 125 5.54 -4.48 -11.91
CA SER A 125 6.15 -4.00 -13.15
C SER A 125 7.22 -4.99 -13.63
N PRO A 126 7.38 -5.21 -14.94
CA PRO A 126 8.54 -5.94 -15.45
C PRO A 126 9.84 -5.21 -15.10
N SER A 127 10.89 -5.98 -14.84
CA SER A 127 12.20 -5.52 -14.37
C SER A 127 12.96 -4.65 -15.39
N SER A 128 12.52 -4.60 -16.65
CA SER A 128 13.13 -3.83 -17.74
C SER A 128 12.20 -2.72 -18.26
N LYS A 129 12.25 -1.53 -17.65
CA LYS A 129 11.75 -0.31 -18.28
C LYS A 129 12.66 0.08 -19.45
N SER A 130 12.51 -0.58 -20.60
CA SER A 130 13.20 -0.19 -21.83
C SER A 130 12.53 1.05 -22.39
N TYR A 131 13.17 2.21 -22.24
CA TYR A 131 12.80 3.42 -22.99
C TYR A 131 12.74 3.08 -24.50
N GLY A 132 11.54 3.16 -25.11
CA GLY A 132 11.35 3.01 -26.55
C GLY A 132 10.93 1.62 -27.08
N GLY A 133 10.53 0.68 -26.21
CA GLY A 133 9.95 -0.60 -26.61
C GLY A 133 8.48 -0.73 -26.20
N ASN A 134 7.78 -1.73 -26.78
CA ASN A 134 6.36 -2.08 -26.55
C ASN A 134 5.80 -1.69 -25.17
N PRO A 135 4.55 -1.23 -25.11
CA PRO A 135 3.94 -0.83 -23.86
C PRO A 135 3.96 -1.99 -22.85
N PHE A 136 4.67 -1.81 -21.74
CA PHE A 136 4.78 -2.83 -20.69
C PHE A 136 3.51 -2.84 -19.85
N THR A 137 3.02 -4.05 -19.56
CA THR A 137 1.90 -4.21 -18.62
C THR A 137 2.40 -3.99 -17.20
N GLU A 138 1.82 -3.01 -16.51
CA GLU A 138 2.04 -2.74 -15.09
C GLU A 138 0.70 -2.85 -14.38
N VAL A 139 0.67 -3.51 -13.21
CA VAL A 139 -0.53 -3.60 -12.37
C VAL A 139 -0.23 -3.03 -11.01
N THR A 140 -1.05 -2.07 -10.58
CA THR A 140 -0.95 -1.42 -9.27
C THR A 140 -2.19 -1.75 -8.46
N LEU A 141 -1.99 -2.23 -7.23
CA LEU A 141 -3.05 -2.66 -6.33
C LEU A 141 -2.93 -1.87 -5.03
N THR A 142 -3.98 -1.13 -4.67
CA THR A 142 -4.03 -0.38 -3.40
C THR A 142 -4.97 -1.08 -2.44
N PHE A 143 -4.59 -1.09 -1.16
CA PHE A 143 -5.28 -1.81 -0.10
C PHE A 143 -5.52 -0.90 1.10
N TRP A 144 -6.73 -0.94 1.64
CA TRP A 144 -7.06 -0.31 2.92
C TRP A 144 -6.76 -1.23 4.10
N ARG A 145 -6.32 -0.65 5.21
CA ARG A 145 -6.16 -1.35 6.48
C ARG A 145 -7.49 -1.41 7.24
N ALA A 146 -8.11 -2.59 7.27
CA ALA A 146 -9.30 -2.87 8.07
C ALA A 146 -9.04 -4.04 9.03
N LYS A 147 -9.44 -3.92 10.30
CA LYS A 147 -9.31 -4.98 11.33
C LYS A 147 -7.90 -5.62 11.40
N GLY A 148 -6.86 -4.78 11.25
CA GLY A 148 -5.46 -5.22 11.30
C GLY A 148 -4.93 -5.92 10.05
N LYS A 149 -5.69 -5.96 8.95
CA LYS A 149 -5.29 -6.57 7.67
C LYS A 149 -5.52 -5.62 6.50
N TYR A 150 -4.89 -5.91 5.36
CA TYR A 150 -4.97 -5.10 4.15
C TYR A 150 -5.89 -5.75 3.11
N TYR A 151 -6.94 -5.04 2.74
CA TYR A 151 -7.98 -5.48 1.79
C TYR A 151 -7.96 -4.61 0.54
N LEU A 152 -7.97 -5.24 -0.64
CA LEU A 152 -7.88 -4.56 -1.93
C LEU A 152 -9.02 -3.56 -2.08
N SER A 153 -8.70 -2.30 -2.34
CA SER A 153 -9.65 -1.19 -2.46
C SER A 153 -9.64 -0.53 -3.84
N ARG A 154 -8.50 -0.59 -4.55
CA ARG A 154 -8.35 -0.09 -5.91
C ARG A 154 -7.43 -1.00 -6.70
N LYS A 155 -7.68 -1.11 -8.00
CA LYS A 155 -6.76 -1.78 -8.93
C LYS A 155 -6.64 -0.97 -10.21
N GLU A 156 -5.40 -0.84 -10.66
CA GLU A 156 -5.03 -0.12 -11.87
C GLU A 156 -4.19 -1.03 -12.76
N ALA A 157 -4.33 -0.89 -14.07
CA ALA A 157 -3.53 -1.61 -15.03
C ALA A 157 -3.17 -0.72 -16.22
N GLU A 158 -1.86 -0.60 -16.47
CA GLU A 158 -1.31 0.02 -17.66
C GLU A 158 -1.15 -1.03 -18.75
N ASN A 159 -1.54 -0.69 -19.97
CA ASN A 159 -1.27 -1.44 -21.19
C ASN A 159 -1.67 -2.92 -21.14
N ILE A 160 -2.70 -3.23 -20.38
CA ILE A 160 -3.22 -4.58 -20.26
C ILE A 160 -4.09 -4.89 -21.48
N GLN A 161 -3.95 -6.11 -22.01
CA GLN A 161 -4.68 -6.55 -23.20
C GLN A 161 -5.47 -7.82 -22.88
N ASP A 162 -6.70 -7.92 -23.39
CA ASP A 162 -7.52 -9.15 -23.34
C ASP A 162 -7.45 -9.94 -24.67
N GLY A 163 -6.76 -9.38 -25.67
CA GLY A 163 -6.60 -9.95 -27.01
C GLY A 163 -7.85 -9.86 -27.89
N LYS A 164 -8.96 -9.29 -27.39
CA LYS A 164 -10.24 -9.19 -28.08
C LYS A 164 -10.72 -7.75 -28.15
N ASN A 165 -11.10 -7.19 -27.01
CA ASN A 165 -11.64 -5.84 -26.89
C ASN A 165 -10.51 -4.84 -26.62
N PHE A 166 -9.61 -5.16 -25.68
CA PHE A 166 -8.46 -4.35 -25.34
C PHE A 166 -7.24 -4.87 -26.09
N ARG A 167 -6.89 -4.17 -27.16
CA ARG A 167 -5.66 -4.38 -27.93
C ARG A 167 -4.96 -3.05 -28.12
N LEU A 168 -3.65 -3.11 -28.28
CA LEU A 168 -2.81 -1.96 -28.57
C LEU A 168 -2.19 -2.11 -29.96
N GLN A 169 -1.96 -1.00 -30.64
CA GLN A 169 -1.22 -0.94 -31.89
C GLN A 169 -0.22 0.21 -31.84
N GLU A 170 0.99 -0.01 -32.33
CA GLU A 170 2.03 1.04 -32.34
C GLU A 170 1.64 2.22 -33.24
N LYS A 171 0.91 1.95 -34.32
CA LYS A 171 0.47 2.96 -35.29
C LYS A 171 -1.04 3.08 -35.26
N THR A 172 -1.51 4.28 -34.96
CA THR A 172 -2.91 4.70 -35.09
C THR A 172 -3.41 4.53 -36.53
N SER A 173 -4.73 4.45 -36.69
CA SER A 173 -5.39 4.64 -37.99
C SER A 173 -6.02 6.03 -38.15
N VAL A 174 -5.96 6.89 -37.12
CA VAL A 174 -6.38 8.29 -37.21
C VAL A 174 -5.46 9.04 -38.18
N THR A 175 -6.05 9.75 -39.14
CA THR A 175 -5.31 10.48 -40.17
C THR A 175 -5.50 11.99 -40.12
N ASP A 176 -6.50 12.49 -39.38
CA ASP A 176 -6.82 13.92 -39.29
C ASP A 176 -7.49 14.28 -37.95
N GLU A 177 -7.31 15.53 -37.52
CA GLU A 177 -7.90 16.10 -36.28
C GLU A 177 -9.44 16.19 -36.33
N ALA A 178 -10.01 16.42 -37.52
CA ALA A 178 -11.45 16.55 -37.68
C ALA A 178 -12.20 15.28 -37.25
N ALA A 179 -11.64 14.11 -37.53
CA ALA A 179 -12.20 12.83 -37.09
C ALA A 179 -12.24 12.72 -35.56
N TYR A 180 -11.18 13.15 -34.86
CA TYR A 180 -11.14 13.18 -33.39
C TYR A 180 -12.15 14.18 -32.82
N GLU A 181 -12.23 15.39 -33.38
CA GLU A 181 -13.17 16.43 -32.96
C GLU A 181 -14.65 16.06 -33.19
N SER A 182 -14.91 15.14 -34.13
CA SER A 182 -16.26 14.64 -34.42
C SER A 182 -16.82 13.66 -33.39
N LEU A 183 -15.98 13.14 -32.48
CA LEU A 183 -16.43 12.23 -31.43
C LEU A 183 -17.49 12.86 -30.54
N ASN A 184 -18.51 12.08 -30.21
CA ASN A 184 -19.57 12.50 -29.31
C ASN A 184 -19.17 12.19 -27.86
N VAL A 185 -18.99 13.24 -27.05
CA VAL A 185 -18.67 13.13 -25.63
C VAL A 185 -19.97 13.15 -24.82
N GLY A 186 -20.18 12.10 -24.03
CA GLY A 186 -21.36 11.94 -23.20
C GLY A 186 -21.26 12.67 -21.86
N ASN A 187 -22.08 12.24 -20.91
CA ASN A 187 -22.07 12.72 -19.54
C ASN A 187 -20.68 12.53 -18.90
N PHE A 188 -20.20 13.53 -18.16
CA PHE A 188 -18.91 13.48 -17.47
C PHE A 188 -18.81 12.37 -16.41
N ASP A 189 -19.93 11.99 -15.77
CA ASP A 189 -19.91 11.03 -14.67
C ASP A 189 -19.77 9.59 -15.18
N ASP A 190 -20.60 9.20 -16.16
CA ASP A 190 -20.74 7.81 -16.63
C ASP A 190 -20.61 7.62 -18.15
N GLY A 191 -20.38 8.70 -18.90
CA GLY A 191 -20.27 8.69 -20.35
C GLY A 191 -21.60 8.54 -21.08
N GLU A 192 -22.75 8.53 -20.39
CA GLU A 192 -24.05 8.31 -21.02
C GLU A 192 -24.28 9.26 -22.20
N GLY A 193 -24.70 8.70 -23.33
CA GLY A 193 -24.91 9.43 -24.58
C GLY A 193 -23.65 9.67 -25.41
N GLY A 194 -22.46 9.29 -24.93
CA GLY A 194 -21.20 9.38 -25.67
C GLY A 194 -20.94 8.20 -26.62
N ASP A 195 -19.90 8.32 -27.44
CA ASP A 195 -19.46 7.21 -28.29
C ASP A 195 -18.91 6.05 -27.47
N THR A 196 -19.20 4.82 -27.91
CA THR A 196 -18.61 3.63 -27.27
C THR A 196 -17.14 3.46 -27.63
N TYR A 197 -16.36 2.84 -26.74
CA TYR A 197 -14.98 2.44 -27.04
C TYR A 197 -14.90 1.60 -28.32
N GLN A 198 -15.82 0.66 -28.54
CA GLN A 198 -15.82 -0.19 -29.73
C GLN A 198 -16.11 0.61 -31.03
N SER A 199 -16.97 1.62 -30.98
CA SER A 199 -17.20 2.50 -32.14
C SER A 199 -15.99 3.37 -32.44
N VAL A 200 -15.36 3.92 -31.41
CA VAL A 200 -14.11 4.70 -31.53
C VAL A 200 -12.99 3.84 -32.13
N VAL A 201 -12.77 2.63 -31.62
CA VAL A 201 -11.76 1.70 -32.16
C VAL A 201 -12.08 1.29 -33.59
N LYS A 202 -13.35 1.12 -33.94
CA LYS A 202 -13.74 0.82 -35.33
C LYS A 202 -13.42 1.96 -36.28
N GLN A 203 -13.47 3.20 -35.82
CA GLN A 203 -13.17 4.40 -36.61
C GLN A 203 -11.67 4.69 -36.68
N PHE A 204 -10.95 4.53 -35.57
CA PHE A 204 -9.56 4.99 -35.40
C PHE A 204 -8.52 3.87 -35.32
N GLY A 205 -8.96 2.61 -35.31
CA GLY A 205 -8.13 1.47 -34.96
C GLY A 205 -7.86 1.41 -33.45
N PHE A 206 -6.99 0.50 -33.04
CA PHE A 206 -6.62 0.37 -31.62
C PHE A 206 -5.77 1.56 -31.13
N PRO A 207 -5.78 1.87 -29.83
CA PRO A 207 -4.92 2.91 -29.27
C PRO A 207 -3.46 2.44 -29.11
N GLN A 208 -2.55 3.38 -28.83
CA GLN A 208 -1.15 3.09 -28.53
C GLN A 208 -0.92 2.61 -27.09
N SER A 209 -1.67 3.16 -26.15
CA SER A 209 -1.64 2.81 -24.73
C SER A 209 -3.05 2.77 -24.16
N ASN A 210 -3.19 2.07 -23.03
CA ASN A 210 -4.39 2.13 -22.23
C ASN A 210 -4.05 2.16 -20.75
N HIS A 211 -4.95 2.72 -19.96
CA HIS A 211 -4.95 2.66 -18.51
C HIS A 211 -6.35 2.29 -18.04
N ILE A 212 -6.48 1.23 -17.25
CA ILE A 212 -7.74 0.83 -16.63
C ILE A 212 -7.65 1.13 -15.15
N ASP A 213 -8.57 1.96 -14.65
CA ASP A 213 -8.70 2.28 -13.23
C ASP A 213 -10.03 1.75 -12.70
N VAL A 214 -9.96 0.87 -11.70
CA VAL A 214 -11.15 0.37 -11.01
C VAL A 214 -11.12 0.87 -9.58
N ILE A 215 -12.05 1.77 -9.28
CA ILE A 215 -12.25 2.37 -7.97
C ILE A 215 -13.52 1.81 -7.32
N ASN A 216 -13.65 2.05 -6.01
CA ASN A 216 -14.79 1.82 -5.11
C ASN A 216 -16.10 1.41 -5.80
N ASN A 217 -16.72 0.33 -5.30
CA ASN A 217 -17.95 -0.26 -5.86
C ASN A 217 -17.84 -0.77 -7.30
N GLY A 218 -16.62 -0.87 -7.85
CA GLY A 218 -16.36 -1.42 -9.18
C GLY A 218 -16.54 -0.41 -10.31
N HIS A 219 -16.63 0.89 -10.01
CA HIS A 219 -16.62 1.92 -11.04
C HIS A 219 -15.31 1.85 -11.80
N THR A 220 -15.38 1.67 -13.12
CA THR A 220 -14.22 1.39 -13.96
C THR A 220 -14.07 2.46 -15.03
N ASN A 221 -12.93 3.13 -15.06
CA ASN A 221 -12.53 4.01 -16.16
C ASN A 221 -11.54 3.31 -17.06
N LEU A 222 -11.61 3.62 -18.36
CA LEU A 222 -10.61 3.28 -19.35
C LEU A 222 -10.10 4.58 -19.96
N THR A 223 -8.82 4.85 -19.85
CA THR A 223 -8.13 5.91 -20.59
C THR A 223 -7.34 5.28 -21.72
N ILE A 224 -7.37 5.89 -22.91
CA ILE A 224 -6.59 5.45 -24.06
C ILE A 224 -5.93 6.64 -24.74
N ASP A 225 -4.77 6.40 -25.33
CA ASP A 225 -4.03 7.43 -26.06
C ASP A 225 -3.98 7.10 -27.55
N TYR A 226 -4.27 8.12 -28.37
CA TYR A 226 -4.06 8.10 -29.81
C TYR A 226 -2.97 9.09 -30.20
N ARG A 227 -1.97 8.60 -30.92
CA ARG A 227 -0.85 9.40 -31.43
C ARG A 227 -0.75 9.32 -32.93
N TRP A 228 -0.83 10.46 -33.62
CA TRP A 228 -0.73 10.55 -35.09
C TRP A 228 -0.01 11.82 -35.55
N ASN A 229 0.32 11.85 -36.85
CA ASN A 229 0.86 13.04 -37.50
C ASN A 229 -0.08 13.49 -38.62
N GLU A 230 -0.30 14.78 -38.75
CA GLU A 230 -0.98 15.42 -39.88
C GLU A 230 -0.04 16.44 -40.53
N GLY A 231 0.62 16.04 -41.62
CA GLY A 231 1.72 16.81 -42.19
C GLY A 231 2.88 16.93 -41.21
N ASN A 232 3.15 18.16 -40.73
CA ASN A 232 4.20 18.46 -39.75
C ASN A 232 3.67 18.61 -38.31
N HIS A 233 2.39 18.41 -38.07
CA HIS A 233 1.79 18.49 -36.74
C HIS A 233 1.71 17.10 -36.12
N TYR A 234 2.12 17.00 -34.87
CA TYR A 234 2.03 15.79 -34.05
C TYR A 234 0.91 15.96 -33.04
N TYR A 235 0.03 14.96 -32.97
CA TYR A 235 -1.07 14.90 -32.02
C TYR A 235 -0.84 13.76 -31.04
N ASP A 236 -1.08 14.04 -29.76
CA ASP A 236 -1.10 13.08 -28.66
C ASP A 236 -2.38 13.37 -27.88
N GLN A 237 -3.39 12.53 -28.04
CA GLN A 237 -4.74 12.80 -27.60
C GLN A 237 -5.23 11.70 -26.68
N GLU A 238 -5.87 12.12 -25.58
CA GLU A 238 -6.34 11.24 -24.52
C GLU A 238 -7.87 11.15 -24.57
N LEU A 239 -8.41 9.93 -24.61
CA LEU A 239 -9.83 9.67 -24.48
C LEU A 239 -10.10 8.90 -23.19
N THR A 240 -11.02 9.39 -22.37
CA THR A 240 -11.46 8.70 -21.16
C THR A 240 -12.89 8.19 -21.32
N PHE A 241 -13.07 6.92 -21.01
CA PHE A 241 -14.35 6.23 -21.01
C PHE A 241 -14.71 5.76 -19.61
N SER A 242 -16.01 5.68 -19.30
CA SER A 242 -16.51 4.98 -18.11
C SER A 242 -17.24 3.71 -18.52
N LYS A 243 -17.04 2.64 -17.73
CA LYS A 243 -17.75 1.37 -17.90
C LYS A 243 -19.15 1.49 -17.33
N HIS A 244 -20.13 1.39 -18.20
CA HIS A 244 -21.53 1.46 -17.84
C HIS A 244 -22.08 0.07 -17.43
N LYS A 245 -23.31 0.05 -16.90
CA LYS A 245 -23.94 -1.15 -16.33
C LYS A 245 -24.22 -2.26 -17.35
N ASP A 246 -24.32 -1.89 -18.62
CA ASP A 246 -24.46 -2.82 -19.76
C ASP A 246 -23.12 -3.50 -20.13
N GLY A 247 -22.01 -3.09 -19.48
CA GLY A 247 -20.67 -3.61 -19.70
C GLY A 247 -19.90 -2.88 -20.80
N HIS A 248 -20.50 -1.90 -21.48
CA HIS A 248 -19.83 -1.09 -22.49
C HIS A 248 -19.12 0.12 -21.87
N TYR A 249 -18.11 0.60 -22.58
CA TYR A 249 -17.36 1.80 -22.19
C TYR A 249 -17.83 2.97 -23.04
N TYR A 250 -18.31 4.04 -22.41
CA TYR A 250 -18.80 5.23 -23.09
C TYR A 250 -17.90 6.44 -22.85
N LEU A 251 -17.65 7.20 -23.91
CA LEU A 251 -16.75 8.34 -23.91
C LEU A 251 -17.29 9.47 -23.04
N LYS A 252 -16.53 9.87 -22.03
CA LYS A 252 -16.93 10.93 -21.08
C LYS A 252 -16.02 12.17 -21.12
N SER A 253 -14.81 12.03 -21.65
CA SER A 253 -13.92 13.17 -21.87
C SER A 253 -12.91 12.89 -22.96
N ARG A 254 -12.47 13.97 -23.61
CA ARG A 254 -11.38 14.02 -24.59
C ARG A 254 -10.45 15.18 -24.25
N ARG A 255 -9.15 15.03 -24.45
CA ARG A 255 -8.12 16.06 -24.18
C ARG A 255 -7.04 16.08 -25.24
#